data_AF-A0A920RIS2-F1
#
_entry.id   AF-A0A920RIS2-F1
#
_cell.length_a   1.000
_cell.length_b   1.000
_cell.length_c   1.000
_cell.angle_alpha   90.00
_cell.angle_beta   90.00
_cell.angle_gamma   90.00
#
_symmetry.space_group_name_H-M   'P 1'
#
loop_
_entity.id
_entity.type
_entity.pdbx_description
1 polymer ?
#
loop_
_entity_poly.entity_id
_entity_poly.type
_entity_poly.pdbx_seq_one_letter_code
_entity_poly.pdbx_strand_id
1 'polypeptide(L)' 'MADITRILGEMEISIEAIVQKGASQDGEAVPVIITTHRTLEQQIVDASMRIEALETVVAPITRIRIYPDGA' A
#
# COMPACT_ATOMS: atom_id res chain seq x y z
N MET A 1 6.63 -4.44 -7.02
CA MET A 1 5.62 -3.37 -7.16
C MET A 1 4.38 -3.83 -7.92
N ALA A 2 4.52 -4.53 -9.06
CA ALA A 2 3.40 -5.10 -9.80
C ALA A 2 2.46 -5.99 -8.95
N ASP A 3 2.99 -6.82 -8.05
CA ASP A 3 2.16 -7.65 -7.16
C ASP A 3 1.29 -6.85 -6.20
N ILE A 4 1.82 -5.76 -5.64
CA ILE A 4 1.07 -4.88 -4.74
C ILE A 4 -0.10 -4.25 -5.50
N THR A 5 0.15 -3.71 -6.70
CA THR A 5 -0.91 -3.11 -7.52
C THR A 5 -1.94 -4.14 -7.98
N ARG A 6 -1.52 -5.39 -8.25
CA ARG A 6 -2.41 -6.48 -8.61
C ARG A 6 -3.33 -6.88 -7.46
N ILE A 7 -2.77 -7.06 -6.25
CA ILE A 7 -3.56 -7.39 -5.04
C ILE A 7 -4.61 -6.31 -4.78
N LEU A 8 -4.24 -5.03 -4.84
CA LEU A 8 -5.18 -3.93 -4.64
C LEU A 8 -6.29 -3.94 -5.71
N GLY A 9 -5.94 -4.17 -6.98
CA GLY A 9 -6.91 -4.27 -8.07
C GLY A 9 -7.87 -5.46 -7.95
N GLU A 10 -7.37 -6.65 -7.60
CA GLU A 10 -8.18 -7.85 -7.34
C GLU A 10 -9.19 -7.66 -6.20
N MET A 11 -8.91 -6.71 -5.30
CA MET A 11 -9.74 -6.38 -4.15
C MET A 11 -10.58 -5.13 -4.33
N GLU A 12 -10.64 -4.60 -5.56
CA GLU A 12 -11.40 -3.40 -5.94
C GLU A 12 -10.96 -2.13 -5.17
N ILE A 13 -9.70 -2.09 -4.72
CA ILE A 13 -9.12 -0.92 -4.06
C ILE A 13 -8.46 -0.04 -5.13
N SER A 14 -9.06 1.12 -5.35
CA SER A 14 -8.55 2.09 -6.31
C SER A 14 -7.44 2.93 -5.68
N ILE A 15 -6.26 2.91 -6.30
CA ILE A 15 -5.10 3.70 -5.90
C ILE A 15 -5.31 5.15 -6.32
N GLU A 16 -5.10 6.08 -5.39
CA GLU A 16 -5.12 7.52 -5.66
C GLU A 16 -3.70 8.02 -5.99
N ALA A 17 -2.71 7.66 -5.18
CA ALA A 17 -1.31 8.03 -5.41
C ALA A 17 -0.34 6.97 -4.89
N ILE A 18 0.84 6.93 -5.50
CA ILE A 18 1.98 6.12 -5.06
C ILE A 18 3.21 7.03 -4.98
N VAL A 19 3.92 6.98 -3.85
CA VAL A 19 5.21 7.63 -3.66
C VAL A 19 6.23 6.59 -3.24
N GLN A 20 7.27 6.41 -4.04
CA GLN A 20 8.43 5.58 -3.72
C GLN A 20 9.63 6.50 -3.49
N LYS A 21 10.16 6.55 -2.26
CA LYS A 21 11.41 7.30 -2.04
C LYS A 21 12.57 6.40 -2.44
N GLY A 22 13.53 6.95 -3.18
CA GLY A 22 14.68 6.20 -3.70
C GLY A 22 15.47 5.48 -2.61
N ALA A 23 16.13 4.39 -2.98
CA ALA A 23 17.09 3.71 -2.11
C ALA A 23 18.35 4.57 -1.98
N SER A 24 18.96 4.56 -0.80
CA SER A 24 20.26 5.23 -0.60
C SER A 24 21.42 4.40 -1.19
N GLN A 25 21.18 3.10 -1.41
CA GLN A 25 22.17 2.12 -1.87
C GLN A 25 21.51 1.04 -2.75
N ASP A 26 22.30 0.42 -3.63
CA ASP A 26 21.83 -0.69 -4.47
C ASP A 26 21.41 -1.90 -3.61
N GLY A 27 20.22 -2.42 -3.88
CA GLY A 27 19.68 -3.62 -3.20
C GLY A 27 18.97 -3.36 -1.87
N GLU A 28 18.85 -2.11 -1.42
CA GLU A 28 18.10 -1.78 -0.21
C GLU A 28 16.59 -1.72 -0.48
N ALA A 29 15.79 -2.17 0.50
CA ALA A 29 14.35 -2.02 0.44
C ALA A 29 13.98 -0.53 0.43
N VAL A 30 13.05 -0.18 -0.46
CA VAL A 30 12.59 1.20 -0.65
C VAL A 30 11.26 1.42 0.06
N PRO A 31 11.08 2.54 0.79
CA PRO A 31 9.80 2.86 1.39
C PRO A 31 8.81 3.29 0.30
N VAL A 32 7.60 2.73 0.37
CA VAL A 32 6.50 3.01 -0.55
C VAL A 32 5.29 3.48 0.26
N ILE A 33 4.74 4.61 -0.14
CA ILE A 33 3.52 5.19 0.41
C ILE A 33 2.46 5.09 -0.66
N ILE A 34 1.31 4.50 -0.32
CA ILE A 34 0.15 4.36 -1.20
C ILE A 34 -1.02 5.06 -0.52
N THR A 35 -1.68 5.97 -1.23
CA THR A 35 -3.01 6.46 -0.83
C THR A 35 -4.06 5.84 -1.75
N THR A 36 -5.25 5.64 -1.21
CA THR A 36 -6.36 5.01 -1.92
C THR A 36 -7.53 5.97 -1.97
N HIS A 37 -8.38 5.82 -2.97
CA HIS A 37 -9.73 6.37 -2.87
C HIS A 37 -10.49 5.72 -1.71
N ARG A 38 -11.66 6.29 -1.38
CA ARG A 38 -12.53 5.76 -0.33
C ARG A 38 -12.89 4.31 -0.62
N THR A 39 -12.67 3.43 0.36
CA THR A 39 -12.93 2.00 0.28
C THR A 39 -13.37 1.47 1.65
N LEU A 40 -13.79 0.22 1.74
CA LEU A 40 -14.14 -0.42 3.00
C LEU A 40 -12.87 -0.74 3.79
N GLU A 41 -12.87 -0.42 5.09
CA GLU A 41 -11.73 -0.70 5.98
C GLU A 41 -11.31 -2.17 5.94
N GLN A 42 -12.29 -3.09 5.88
CA GLN A 42 -12.02 -4.53 5.80
C GLN A 42 -11.21 -4.88 4.54
N GLN A 43 -11.46 -4.24 3.39
CA GLN A 43 -10.68 -4.46 2.17
C GLN A 43 -9.22 -4.03 2.37
N ILE A 44 -8.98 -2.89 3.03
CA ILE A 44 -7.62 -2.44 3.35
C ILE A 44 -6.91 -3.41 4.30
N VAL A 45 -7.61 -3.92 5.32
CA VAL A 45 -7.05 -4.90 6.27
C VAL A 45 -6.67 -6.19 5.53
N ASP A 46 -7.57 -6.72 4.72
CA ASP A 46 -7.35 -7.96 3.97
C ASP A 46 -6.24 -7.80 2.92
N ALA A 47 -6.19 -6.66 2.23
CA ALA A 47 -5.14 -6.34 1.27
C ALA A 47 -3.78 -6.21 1.97
N SER A 48 -3.74 -5.58 3.15
CA SER A 48 -2.51 -5.44 3.93
C SER A 48 -1.93 -6.81 4.29
N MET A 49 -2.76 -7.75 4.75
CA MET A 49 -2.32 -9.11 5.07
C MET A 49 -1.74 -9.82 3.84
N ARG A 50 -2.37 -9.68 2.66
CA ARG A 50 -1.86 -10.27 1.41
C ARG A 50 -0.55 -9.63 0.97
N ILE A 51 -0.39 -8.32 1.12
CA ILE A 51 0.82 -7.59 0.76
C ILE A 51 1.97 -7.96 1.70
N GLU A 52 1.73 -8.04 3.02
CA GLU A 52 2.73 -8.45 4.02
C GLU A 52 3.22 -9.89 3.82
N ALA A 53 2.43 -10.74 3.18
CA ALA A 53 2.82 -12.11 2.83
C ALA A 53 3.76 -12.20 1.60
N LEU A 54 3.99 -11.10 0.88
CA LEU A 54 4.91 -11.09 -0.26
C LEU A 54 6.36 -11.12 0.24
N GLU A 55 7.20 -11.98 -0.36
CA GLU A 55 8.63 -12.09 -0.02
C GLU A 55 9.42 -10.78 -0.16
N THR A 56 8.92 -9.85 -0.99
CA THR A 56 9.54 -8.55 -1.25
C THR A 56 9.19 -7.48 -0.22
N VAL A 57 8.25 -7.77 0.70
CA VAL A 57 7.84 -6.86 1.77
C VAL A 57 8.58 -7.23 3.05
N VAL A 58 9.58 -6.43 3.38
CA VAL A 58 10.54 -6.72 4.45
C VAL A 58 10.17 -6.11 5.81
N ALA A 59 9.07 -5.37 5.88
CA ALA A 59 8.62 -4.67 7.07
C ALA A 59 7.08 -4.62 7.13
N PRO A 60 6.49 -4.56 8.33
CA PRO A 60 5.04 -4.48 8.48
C PRO A 60 4.47 -3.17 7.89
N ILE A 61 3.24 -3.24 7.40
CA ILE A 61 2.53 -2.10 6.82
C ILE A 61 2.00 -1.22 7.94
N THR A 62 2.35 0.07 7.85
CA THR A 62 1.69 1.11 8.66
C THR A 62 0.49 1.66 7.90
N ARG A 63 -0.67 1.71 8.56
CA ARG A 63 -1.92 2.25 7.99
C ARG A 63 -2.33 3.53 8.72
N ILE A 64 -2.64 4.57 7.96
CA ILE A 64 -3.18 5.83 8.47
C ILE A 64 -4.43 6.16 7.66
N ARG A 65 -5.56 6.38 8.34
CA ARG A 65 -6.81 6.78 7.67
C ARG A 65 -6.72 8.25 7.27
N ILE A 66 -7.07 8.52 6.02
CA ILE A 66 -7.16 9.87 5.48
C ILE A 66 -8.64 10.27 5.52
N TYR A 67 -8.94 11.34 6.24
CA TYR A 67 -10.26 11.97 6.21
C TYR A 67 -10.15 13.22 5.34
N PRO A 68 -11.12 13.48 4.46
CA PRO A 68 -11.16 14.72 3.72
C PRO A 68 -11.28 15.90 4.69
N ASP A 69 -10.63 17.00 4.35
CA ASP A 69 -10.68 18.21 5.16
C ASP A 69 -12.12 18.77 5.14
N GLY A 70 -12.70 19.04 6.32
CA GLY A 70 -14.06 19.59 6.46
C GLY A 70 -15.21 18.58 6.53
N ALA A 71 -14.95 17.31 6.87
CA ALA A 71 -15.98 16.32 7.24
C ALA A 71 -16.30 16.31 8.74
#